data_AF-A0A1V3BXJ9-F1
#
_entry.id   AF-A0A1V3BXJ9-F1
#
_cell.length_a   1.000
_cell.length_b   1.000
_cell.length_c   1.000
_cell.angle_alpha   90.00
_cell.angle_beta   90.00
_cell.angle_gamma   90.00
#
_symmetry.space_group_name_H-M   'P 1'
#
loop_
_entity.id
_entity.type
_entity.pdbx_description
1 polymer ?
#
loop_
_entity_poly.entity_id
_entity_poly.type
_entity_poly.pdbx_seq_one_letter_code
_entity_poly.pdbx_strand_id
1 'polypeptide(L)' 'MAQYTGPGLQHRLTDTTLTVSAPDGTSEEREVPVEEVGRLLEEVFGIVLDQEERAVVEERLREFTGM' A
#
# COMPACT_ATOMS: atom_id res chain seq x y z
N MET A 1 -7.31 0.50 4.13
CA MET A 1 -6.68 1.77 3.72
C MET A 1 -5.57 2.12 4.70
N ALA A 2 -4.37 2.44 4.21
CA ALA A 2 -3.24 2.93 4.99
C ALA A 2 -2.80 4.30 4.45
N GLN A 3 -2.38 5.21 5.33
CA GLN A 3 -1.87 6.53 4.97
C GLN A 3 -0.64 6.87 5.80
N TYR A 4 0.37 7.41 5.14
CA TYR A 4 1.60 7.89 5.76
C TYR A 4 2.02 9.21 5.13
N THR A 5 2.26 10.23 5.96
CA THR A 5 2.76 11.54 5.51
C THR A 5 4.21 11.66 5.93
N GLY A 6 5.12 11.53 4.97
CA GLY A 6 6.55 11.72 5.17
C GLY A 6 7.00 13.16 4.90
N PRO A 7 8.31 13.43 4.95
CA PRO A 7 8.86 14.76 4.65
C PRO A 7 8.66 15.11 3.18
N GLY A 8 7.58 15.82 2.87
CA GLY A 8 7.28 16.34 1.54
C GLY A 8 6.57 15.38 0.60
N LEU A 9 6.07 14.23 1.07
CA LEU A 9 5.22 13.33 0.27
C LEU A 9 4.16 12.66 1.16
N GLN A 10 2.93 12.60 0.67
CA GLN A 10 1.85 11.81 1.26
C GLN A 10 1.69 10.52 0.47
N HIS A 11 1.84 9.38 1.15
CA HIS A 11 1.58 8.06 0.60
C HIS A 11 0.24 7.56 1.11
N ARG A 12 -0.59 7.07 0.20
CA ARG A 12 -1.90 6.49 0.51
C ARG A 12 -2.07 5.19 -0.23
N LEU A 13 -2.27 4.09 0.49
CA LEU A 13 -2.61 2.80 -0.08
C LEU A 13 -4.09 2.52 0.16
N THR A 14 -4.84 2.37 -0.93
CA THR A 14 -6.25 1.97 -0.91
C THR A 14 -6.37 0.72 -1.77
N ASP A 15 -6.73 -0.40 -1.15
CA ASP A 15 -6.73 -1.72 -1.78
C ASP A 15 -5.35 -2.06 -2.35
N THR A 16 -5.21 -2.11 -3.67
CA THR A 16 -3.93 -2.30 -4.39
C THR A 16 -3.40 -1.02 -5.01
N THR A 17 -4.09 0.11 -4.87
CA THR A 17 -3.70 1.38 -5.49
C THR A 17 -2.90 2.23 -4.50
N LEU A 18 -1.64 2.51 -4.84
CA LEU A 18 -0.79 3.45 -4.14
C LEU A 18 -0.87 4.81 -4.83
N THR A 19 -1.32 5.81 -4.07
CA THR A 19 -1.26 7.22 -4.45
C THR A 19 -0.12 7.89 -3.69
N VAL A 20 0.73 8.62 -4.41
CA VAL A 20 1.80 9.45 -3.84
C VAL A 20 1.52 10.90 -4.23
N SER A 21 1.26 11.75 -3.24
CA SER A 21 0.94 13.16 -3.44
C SER A 21 2.07 14.05 -2.93
N ALA A 22 2.53 14.98 -3.78
CA ALA A 22 3.50 15.99 -3.45
C ALA A 22 2.83 17.28 -2.92
N PRO A 23 3.54 18.10 -2.13
CA PRO A 23 3.04 19.37 -1.60
C PRO A 23 2.76 20.40 -2.72
N ASP A 24 3.41 20.25 -3.87
CA ASP A 24 3.18 21.05 -5.08
C ASP A 24 1.84 20.75 -5.77
N GLY A 25 1.06 19.80 -5.22
CA GLY A 25 -0.29 19.46 -5.70
C GLY A 25 -0.32 18.40 -6.80
N THR A 26 0.83 17.86 -7.20
CA THR A 26 0.90 16.71 -8.10
C THR A 26 0.67 15.40 -7.34
N SER A 27 0.01 14.44 -7.99
CA SER A 27 -0.18 13.10 -7.46
C SER A 27 0.05 12.06 -8.53
N GLU A 28 0.72 10.98 -8.14
CA GLU A 28 0.94 9.80 -8.97
C GLU A 28 0.17 8.62 -8.38
N GLU A 29 -0.51 7.88 -9.24
CA GLU A 29 -1.25 6.67 -8.87
C GLU A 29 -0.63 5.48 -9.58
N ARG A 30 -0.35 4.41 -8.84
CA ARG A 30 0.11 3.14 -9.38
C ARG A 30 -0.64 1.98 -8.75
N GLU A 31 -0.95 1.00 -9.58
CA GLU A 31 -1.40 -0.31 -9.10
C GLU A 31 -0.19 -1.09 -8.57
N VAL A 32 -0.36 -1.70 -7.40
CA VAL A 32 0.64 -2.52 -6.73
C VAL A 32 0.15 -3.96 -6.80
N PRO A 33 0.97 -4.90 -7.31
CA PRO A 33 0.63 -6.32 -7.28
C PRO A 33 0.33 -6.76 -5.85
N VAL A 34 -0.66 -7.62 -5.66
CA VAL A 34 -1.10 -8.08 -4.33
C VAL A 34 0.07 -8.65 -3.52
N GLU A 35 0.92 -9.43 -4.18
CA GLU A 35 2.15 -10.03 -3.63
C GLU A 35 3.21 -8.99 -3.18
N GLU A 36 3.15 -7.76 -3.70
CA GLU A 36 4.02 -6.66 -3.26
C GLU A 36 3.40 -5.79 -2.16
N VAL A 37 2.09 -5.90 -1.89
CA VAL A 37 1.41 -5.05 -0.91
C VAL A 37 1.94 -5.26 0.50
N GLY A 38 2.17 -6.51 0.91
CA GLY A 38 2.74 -6.82 2.23
C GLY A 38 4.10 -6.14 2.44
N ARG A 39 4.97 -6.19 1.42
CA ARG A 39 6.27 -5.53 1.44
C ARG A 39 6.14 -4.00 1.47
N LEU A 40 5.21 -3.43 0.71
CA LEU A 40 4.96 -1.99 0.67
C LEU A 40 4.49 -1.45 2.04
N LEU A 41 3.60 -2.18 2.71
CA LEU A 41 3.14 -1.85 4.06
C LEU A 41 4.31 -1.73 5.04
N GLU A 42 5.33 -2.55 4.89
CA GLU A 42 6.54 -2.49 5.70
C GLU A 42 7.46 -1.33 5.34
N GLU A 43 7.85 -1.24 4.06
CA GLU A 43 8.88 -0.28 3.63
C GLU A 43 8.37 1.17 3.67
N VAL A 44 7.10 1.41 3.34
CA VAL A 44 6.53 2.76 3.23
C VAL A 44 5.75 3.17 4.46
N PHE A 45 4.98 2.24 5.03
CA PHE A 45 4.07 2.54 6.15
C PHE A 45 4.62 2.09 7.50
N GLY A 46 5.73 1.35 7.54
CA GLY A 46 6.34 0.85 8.78
C GLY A 46 5.50 -0.23 9.48
N ILE A 47 4.57 -0.86 8.76
CA ILE A 47 3.67 -1.89 9.30
C ILE A 47 4.34 -3.25 9.09
N VAL A 48 5.03 -3.74 10.12
CA VAL A 48 5.69 -5.06 10.10
C VAL A 48 4.63 -6.15 10.14
N LEU A 49 4.66 -7.02 9.12
CA LEU A 49 3.81 -8.21 9.00
C LEU A 49 4.69 -9.45 8.98
N ASP A 50 4.39 -10.43 9.82
CA ASP A 50 5.00 -11.76 9.67
C ASP A 50 4.51 -12.46 8.39
N GLN A 51 5.17 -13.54 7.97
CA GLN A 51 4.79 -14.32 6.80
C GLN A 51 3.32 -14.79 6.83
N GLU A 52 2.80 -15.21 7.99
CA GLU A 52 1.39 -15.60 8.10
C GLU A 52 0.45 -14.40 7.87
N GLU A 53 0.78 -13.23 8.42
CA GLU A 53 -0.03 -12.02 8.27
C GLU A 53 0.01 -11.50 6.82
N ARG A 54 1.17 -11.57 6.16
CA ARG A 54 1.30 -11.22 4.73
C ARG A 54 0.41 -12.11 3.87
N ALA A 55 0.44 -13.43 4.09
CA ALA A 55 -0.39 -14.38 3.35
C ALA A 55 -1.90 -14.09 3.54
N VAL A 56 -2.32 -13.73 4.75
CA VAL A 56 -3.71 -13.33 5.02
C VAL A 56 -4.08 -12.02 4.31
N VAL A 57 -3.18 -11.03 4.31
CA VAL A 57 -3.41 -9.77 3.59
C VAL A 57 -3.52 -10.02 2.08
N GLU A 58 -2.65 -10.85 1.52
CA GLU A 58 -2.67 -11.21 0.10
C GLU A 58 -3.94 -11.98 -0.29
N GLU A 59 -4.36 -12.96 0.52
CA GLU A 59 -5.62 -13.68 0.35
C GLU A 59 -6.80 -12.69 0.33
N ARG A 60 -6.89 -11.83 1.36
CA ARG A 60 -8.00 -10.87 1.49
C ARG A 60 -8.04 -9.87 0.36
N LEU A 61 -6.89 -9.42 -0.12
CA LEU A 61 -6.81 -8.51 -1.25
C LEU A 61 -7.28 -9.18 -2.54
N ARG A 62 -6.90 -10.45 -2.80
CA ARG A 62 -7.40 -11.22 -3.96
C ARG A 62 -8.92 -11.38 -3.91
N GLU A 63 -9.46 -11.75 -2.76
CA GLU A 63 -10.91 -11.85 -2.56
C GLU A 63 -11.62 -10.51 -2.79
N PHE A 64 -11.02 -9.40 -2.33
CA PHE A 64 -11.61 -8.06 -2.42
C PHE A 64 -11.52 -7.46 -3.83
N THR A 65 -10.42 -7.69 -4.55
CA THR A 65 -10.23 -7.21 -5.93
C THR A 65 -10.81 -8.15 -6.99
N GLY A 66 -11.25 -9.35 -6.60
CA GLY A 66 -11.78 -10.36 -7.51
C GLY A 66 -10.72 -10.99 -8.43
N MET A 67 -9.46 -11.02 -7.98
CA MET A 67 -8.32 -11.61 -8.72
C MET A 67 -7.99 -13.02 -8.24
#